data_AF-A0A8T3XU39-F1
#
_entry.id   AF-A0A8T3XU39-F1
#
_cell.length_a   1.000
_cell.length_b   1.000
_cell.length_c   1.000
_cell.angle_alpha   90.00
_cell.angle_beta   90.00
_cell.angle_gamma   90.00
#
_symmetry.space_group_name_H-M   'P 1'
#
loop_
_entity.id
_entity.type
_entity.pdbx_description
1 polymer ?
#
loop_
_entity_poly.entity_id
_entity_poly.type
_entity_poly.pdbx_seq_one_letter_code
_entity_poly.pdbx_strand_id
1 'polypeptide(L)'
;MQKDRTSEWFVPKFGPRNFRIGIGILFLPYTGMVVSFAAWGSLASNFTLERLVAICLLYFLATGVSAHFLDAIGSRTKPWGILPQKKLWTISLISLGLACLIGLYYALLDSPLLVPLGIIEGFFLFAYNLELFGGKLHNNVSFVISWGILPVLAGSAIQTNSVSLEGGILAALAGLLSYILIKTSRRYKELKKESADYSAIKKKETILKIISLGVMIGTALFFILRYV
;
A
#
# COMPACT_ATOMS: atom_id res chain seq x y z
N MET A 1 -1.72 -21.00 21.16
CA MET A 1 -1.15 -21.11 19.79
C MET A 1 -1.20 -19.72 19.14
N GLN A 2 -0.07 -19.09 18.85
CA GLN A 2 -0.04 -17.78 18.20
C GLN A 2 -0.69 -17.92 16.82
N LYS A 3 -1.92 -17.42 16.68
CA LYS A 3 -2.75 -17.60 15.47
C LYS A 3 -2.07 -16.83 14.33
N ASP A 4 -1.39 -17.55 13.44
CA ASP A 4 -0.81 -16.93 12.26
C ASP A 4 -1.92 -16.31 11.38
N ARG A 5 -1.56 -15.32 10.57
CA ARG A 5 -2.53 -14.58 9.74
C ARG A 5 -2.98 -15.36 8.51
N THR A 6 -2.74 -16.67 8.42
CA THR A 6 -3.19 -17.47 7.27
C THR A 6 -4.71 -17.59 7.19
N SER A 7 -5.43 -17.30 8.29
CA SER A 7 -6.89 -17.26 8.35
C SER A 7 -7.51 -15.99 7.76
N GLU A 8 -6.72 -14.96 7.42
CA GLU A 8 -7.25 -13.69 6.92
C GLU A 8 -8.06 -13.86 5.63
N TRP A 9 -9.04 -12.96 5.44
CA TRP A 9 -10.01 -13.05 4.34
C TRP A 9 -9.39 -12.88 2.95
N PHE A 10 -8.24 -12.21 2.87
CA PHE A 10 -7.48 -11.99 1.64
C PHE A 10 -6.39 -13.05 1.41
N VAL A 11 -6.29 -14.07 2.27
CA VAL A 11 -5.34 -15.17 2.11
C VAL A 11 -6.05 -16.36 1.44
N PRO A 12 -5.47 -16.97 0.38
CA PRO A 12 -6.02 -18.16 -0.24
C PRO A 12 -6.30 -19.27 0.78
N LYS A 13 -7.43 -19.97 0.60
CA LYS A 13 -7.82 -21.11 1.45
C LYS A 13 -7.31 -22.47 0.95
N PHE A 14 -6.65 -22.47 -0.21
CA PHE A 14 -6.10 -23.65 -0.86
C PHE A 14 -4.56 -23.55 -0.97
N GLY A 15 -3.92 -24.68 -1.29
CA GLY A 15 -2.49 -24.77 -1.52
C GLY A 15 -1.64 -24.87 -0.25
N PRO A 16 -0.32 -25.08 -0.41
CA PRO A 16 0.60 -25.28 0.72
C PRO A 16 0.76 -24.01 1.56
N ARG A 17 1.13 -24.18 2.84
CA ARG A 17 1.27 -23.08 3.81
C ARG A 17 2.18 -21.95 3.31
N ASN A 18 3.30 -22.29 2.67
CA ASN A 18 4.26 -21.30 2.16
C ASN A 18 3.67 -20.44 1.04
N PHE A 19 2.85 -21.03 0.16
CA PHE A 19 2.12 -20.29 -0.87
C PHE A 19 1.14 -19.30 -0.24
N ARG A 20 0.34 -19.77 0.72
CA ARG A 20 -0.65 -18.93 1.43
C ARG A 20 0.00 -17.77 2.18
N ILE A 21 1.15 -18.01 2.82
CA ILE A 21 1.93 -16.95 3.47
C ILE A 21 2.50 -15.98 2.43
N GLY A 22 3.06 -16.49 1.33
CA GLY A 22 3.59 -15.67 0.24
C GLY A 22 2.54 -14.68 -0.29
N ILE A 23 1.33 -15.16 -0.60
CA ILE A 23 0.22 -14.29 -1.02
C ILE A 23 -0.27 -13.39 0.13
N GLY A 24 -0.33 -13.93 1.34
CA GLY A 24 -0.81 -13.19 2.51
C GLY A 24 0.06 -11.98 2.85
N ILE A 25 1.39 -12.13 2.77
CA ILE A 25 2.35 -11.04 2.99
C ILE A 25 2.09 -9.89 2.02
N LEU A 26 1.59 -10.14 0.81
CA LEU A 26 1.36 -9.08 -0.16
C LEU A 26 0.14 -8.19 0.17
N PHE A 27 -0.75 -8.60 1.08
CA PHE A 27 -1.94 -7.80 1.43
C PHE A 27 -2.72 -7.29 0.20
N LEU A 28 -2.88 -8.14 -0.82
CA LEU A 28 -3.25 -7.72 -2.20
C LEU A 28 -4.41 -6.70 -2.31
N PRO A 29 -5.52 -6.79 -1.55
CA PRO A 29 -6.58 -5.78 -1.64
C PRO A 29 -6.13 -4.39 -1.18
N TYR A 30 -5.28 -4.33 -0.15
CA TYR A 30 -4.73 -3.08 0.36
C TYR A 30 -3.64 -2.53 -0.57
N THR A 31 -2.79 -3.40 -1.14
CA THR A 31 -1.84 -2.99 -2.20
C THR A 31 -2.57 -2.43 -3.40
N GLY A 32 -3.61 -3.11 -3.88
CA GLY A 32 -4.40 -2.65 -5.02
C GLY A 32 -5.04 -1.29 -4.76
N MET A 33 -5.49 -1.04 -3.53
CA MET A 33 -6.00 0.28 -3.12
C MET A 33 -4.92 1.36 -3.16
N VAL A 34 -3.70 1.11 -2.67
CA VAL A 34 -2.58 2.08 -2.72
C VAL A 34 -2.14 2.35 -4.16
N VAL A 35 -2.03 1.30 -4.98
CA VAL A 35 -1.73 1.43 -6.42
C VAL A 35 -2.81 2.24 -7.13
N SER A 36 -4.08 2.07 -6.75
CA SER A 36 -5.19 2.88 -7.28
C SER A 36 -5.05 4.35 -6.91
N PHE A 37 -4.58 4.69 -5.71
CA PHE A 37 -4.30 6.09 -5.35
C PHE A 37 -3.20 6.70 -6.21
N ALA A 38 -2.14 5.95 -6.51
CA ALA A 38 -1.13 6.41 -7.47
C ALA A 38 -1.73 6.65 -8.87
N ALA A 39 -2.61 5.76 -9.32
CA ALA A 39 -3.35 5.96 -10.56
C ALA A 39 -4.25 7.21 -10.52
N TRP A 40 -4.93 7.49 -9.41
CA TRP A 40 -5.75 8.70 -9.25
C TRP A 40 -4.97 9.97 -9.49
N GLY A 41 -3.74 10.04 -8.96
CA GLY A 41 -2.85 11.17 -9.20
C GLY A 41 -2.53 11.36 -10.68
N SER A 42 -2.21 10.27 -11.37
CA SER A 42 -1.93 10.34 -12.82
C SER A 42 -3.16 10.75 -13.63
N LEU A 43 -4.33 10.24 -13.27
CA LEU A 43 -5.58 10.52 -13.96
C LEU A 43 -6.17 11.92 -13.66
N ALA A 44 -5.58 12.66 -12.71
CA ALA A 44 -6.00 14.01 -12.35
C ALA A 44 -5.60 15.10 -13.38
N SER A 45 -4.81 14.73 -14.38
CA SER A 45 -4.29 15.65 -15.40
C SER A 45 -4.11 14.94 -16.75
N ASN A 46 -3.59 15.65 -17.75
CA ASN A 46 -3.17 15.01 -18.99
C ASN A 46 -2.06 13.99 -18.68
N PHE A 47 -2.28 12.74 -19.07
CA PHE A 47 -1.39 11.63 -18.72
C PHE A 47 -0.94 10.87 -19.95
N THR A 48 0.19 10.18 -19.83
CA THR A 48 0.57 9.12 -20.76
C THR A 48 0.37 7.76 -20.11
N LEU A 49 -0.09 6.78 -20.89
CA LEU A 49 -0.33 5.42 -20.41
C LEU A 49 0.97 4.79 -19.86
N GLU A 50 2.11 5.08 -20.48
CA GLU A 50 3.42 4.63 -20.04
C GLU A 50 3.72 5.05 -18.59
N ARG A 51 3.55 6.34 -18.27
CA ARG A 51 3.79 6.89 -16.92
C ARG A 51 2.78 6.37 -15.91
N LEU A 52 1.53 6.17 -16.32
CA LEU A 52 0.50 5.56 -15.48
C LEU A 52 0.88 4.12 -15.10
N VAL A 53 1.31 3.31 -16.07
CA VAL A 53 1.77 1.93 -15.81
C VAL A 53 3.04 1.95 -14.96
N ALA A 54 3.98 2.85 -15.24
CA ALA A 54 5.22 2.98 -14.49
C ALA A 54 4.98 3.30 -13.01
N ILE A 55 4.11 4.27 -12.69
CA ILE A 55 3.82 4.60 -11.29
C ILE A 55 3.04 3.49 -10.58
N CYS A 56 2.11 2.83 -11.27
CA CYS A 56 1.40 1.67 -10.71
C CYS A 56 2.38 0.54 -10.36
N LEU A 57 3.31 0.23 -11.26
CA LEU A 57 4.35 -0.78 -11.05
C LEU A 57 5.30 -0.38 -9.92
N LEU A 58 5.73 0.89 -9.89
CA LEU A 58 6.58 1.44 -8.84
C LEU A 58 5.94 1.24 -7.46
N TYR A 59 4.67 1.62 -7.28
CA TYR A 59 3.98 1.46 -6.01
C TYR A 59 3.74 0.00 -5.65
N PHE A 60 3.43 -0.87 -6.62
CA PHE A 60 3.34 -2.30 -6.38
C PHE A 60 4.66 -2.86 -5.82
N LEU A 61 5.79 -2.51 -6.44
CA LEU A 61 7.12 -2.96 -6.02
C LEU A 61 7.56 -2.36 -4.67
N ALA A 62 7.38 -1.07 -4.46
CA ALA A 62 7.78 -0.39 -3.23
C ALA A 62 6.86 -0.76 -2.05
N THR A 63 5.55 -0.54 -2.20
CA THR A 63 4.58 -0.70 -1.10
C THR A 63 3.95 -2.08 -1.04
N GLY A 64 3.69 -2.72 -2.18
CA GLY A 64 3.05 -4.03 -2.23
C GLY A 64 3.98 -5.20 -1.93
N VAL A 65 5.27 -5.04 -2.24
CA VAL A 65 6.29 -6.05 -2.00
C VAL A 65 7.28 -5.58 -0.95
N SER A 66 8.09 -4.54 -1.21
CA SER A 66 9.19 -4.20 -0.30
C SER A 66 8.72 -3.86 1.11
N ALA A 67 7.78 -2.91 1.26
CA ALA A 67 7.26 -2.50 2.55
C ALA A 67 6.69 -3.67 3.37
N HIS A 68 5.92 -4.58 2.74
CA HIS A 68 5.34 -5.72 3.42
C HIS A 68 6.37 -6.76 3.88
N PHE A 69 7.40 -7.00 3.09
CA PHE A 69 8.49 -7.88 3.49
C PHE A 69 9.32 -7.26 4.62
N LEU A 70 9.51 -5.94 4.62
CA LEU A 70 10.10 -5.22 5.75
C LEU A 70 9.20 -5.26 6.98
N ASP A 71 7.88 -5.18 6.85
CA ASP A 71 6.95 -5.29 7.98
C ASP A 71 7.02 -6.68 8.62
N ALA A 72 7.19 -7.74 7.83
CA ALA A 72 7.43 -9.08 8.34
C ALA A 72 8.76 -9.17 9.14
N ILE A 73 9.79 -8.41 8.73
CA ILE A 73 11.08 -8.30 9.44
C ILE A 73 10.93 -7.48 10.72
N GLY A 74 10.30 -6.30 10.67
CA GLY A 74 10.21 -5.36 11.78
C GLY A 74 9.19 -5.72 12.84
N SER A 75 8.03 -6.24 12.43
CA SER A 75 6.90 -6.42 13.33
C SER A 75 7.24 -7.33 14.52
N ARG A 76 6.98 -6.84 15.73
CA ARG A 76 7.21 -7.59 16.98
C ARG A 76 6.30 -8.80 17.12
N THR A 77 5.10 -8.73 16.55
CA THR A 77 4.08 -9.77 16.69
C THR A 77 4.26 -10.97 15.77
N LYS A 78 5.21 -10.88 14.82
CA LYS A 78 5.54 -11.92 13.81
C LYS A 78 4.29 -12.58 13.20
N PRO A 79 3.43 -11.79 12.52
CA PRO A 79 2.10 -12.23 12.07
C PRO A 79 2.11 -13.41 11.08
N TRP A 80 3.23 -13.62 10.39
CA TRP A 80 3.44 -14.64 9.38
C TRP A 80 4.31 -15.81 9.88
N GLY A 81 4.59 -15.85 11.19
CA GLY A 81 5.52 -16.78 11.81
C GLY A 81 6.99 -16.35 11.68
N ILE A 82 7.89 -17.24 12.07
CA ILE A 82 9.34 -17.04 11.96
C ILE A 82 9.77 -17.43 10.54
N LEU A 83 10.11 -16.43 9.73
CA LEU A 83 10.53 -16.60 8.35
C LEU A 83 12.04 -16.32 8.19
N PRO A 84 12.73 -16.90 7.19
CA PRO A 84 14.15 -16.65 6.99
C PRO A 84 14.43 -15.19 6.64
N GLN A 85 15.04 -14.44 7.56
CA GLN A 85 15.26 -13.00 7.40
C GLN A 85 16.07 -12.65 6.15
N LYS A 86 17.10 -13.44 5.81
CA LYS A 86 17.90 -13.23 4.59
C LYS A 86 17.02 -13.21 3.34
N LYS A 87 16.05 -14.13 3.22
CA LYS A 87 15.12 -14.15 2.08
C LYS A 87 14.23 -12.91 2.06
N LEU A 88 13.72 -12.48 3.22
CA LEU A 88 12.85 -11.31 3.29
C LEU A 88 13.59 -10.03 2.88
N TRP A 89 14.82 -9.84 3.37
CA TRP A 89 15.67 -8.71 3.00
C TRP A 89 16.00 -8.73 1.50
N THR A 90 16.41 -9.87 0.95
CA THR A 90 16.72 -9.98 -0.47
C THR A 90 15.52 -9.59 -1.35
N ILE A 91 14.33 -10.11 -1.06
CA ILE A 91 13.11 -9.78 -1.82
C ILE A 91 12.77 -8.29 -1.69
N SER A 92 12.83 -7.75 -0.47
CA SER A 92 12.55 -6.34 -0.22
C SER A 92 13.52 -5.41 -0.96
N LEU A 93 14.82 -5.65 -0.86
CA LEU A 93 15.84 -4.78 -1.45
C LEU A 93 15.84 -4.84 -2.97
N ILE A 94 15.64 -6.01 -3.57
CA ILE A 94 15.50 -6.14 -5.03
C ILE A 94 14.27 -5.36 -5.51
N SER A 95 13.13 -5.58 -4.85
CA SER A 95 11.88 -4.91 -5.23
C SER A 95 11.97 -3.39 -5.06
N LEU A 96 12.58 -2.92 -3.97
CA LEU A 96 12.81 -1.50 -3.74
C LEU A 96 13.78 -0.91 -4.76
N GLY A 97 14.87 -1.62 -5.08
CA GLY A 97 15.83 -1.19 -6.10
C GLY A 97 15.16 -0.97 -7.46
N LEU A 98 14.30 -1.89 -7.90
CA LEU A 98 13.52 -1.74 -9.13
C LEU A 98 12.56 -0.54 -9.07
N ALA A 99 11.86 -0.34 -7.95
CA ALA A 99 10.99 0.82 -7.78
C ALA A 99 11.79 2.15 -7.82
N CYS A 100 12.95 2.20 -7.16
CA CYS A 100 13.83 3.36 -7.18
C CYS A 100 14.37 3.65 -8.58
N LEU A 101 14.70 2.63 -9.39
CA LEU A 101 15.12 2.82 -10.77
C LEU A 101 14.03 3.49 -11.61
N ILE A 102 12.78 3.05 -11.49
CA ILE A 102 11.64 3.68 -12.19
C ILE A 102 11.48 5.13 -11.72
N GLY A 103 11.47 5.36 -10.41
CA GLY A 103 11.31 6.71 -9.84
C GLY A 103 12.42 7.68 -10.25
N LEU A 104 13.68 7.24 -10.15
CA LEU A 104 14.84 8.04 -10.51
C LEU A 104 14.89 8.31 -12.02
N TYR A 105 14.51 7.35 -12.85
CA TYR A 105 14.44 7.56 -14.30
C TYR A 105 13.55 8.75 -14.64
N TYR A 106 12.30 8.79 -14.15
CA TYR A 106 11.39 9.91 -14.40
C TYR A 106 11.80 11.19 -13.68
N ALA A 107 12.36 11.07 -12.47
CA ALA A 107 12.85 12.23 -11.72
C ALA A 107 13.96 12.99 -12.46
N LEU A 108 14.86 12.26 -13.11
CA LEU A 108 15.96 12.82 -13.90
C LEU A 108 15.54 13.21 -15.32
N LEU A 109 14.50 12.57 -15.85
CA LEU A 109 13.97 12.89 -17.18
C LEU A 109 13.30 14.27 -17.19
N ASP A 110 12.26 14.47 -16.38
CA ASP A 110 11.49 15.72 -16.34
C ASP A 110 10.60 15.92 -15.10
N SER A 111 10.61 14.98 -14.15
CA SER A 111 9.71 14.98 -13.00
C SER A 111 10.44 15.10 -11.65
N PRO A 112 11.33 16.10 -11.45
CA PRO A 112 12.18 16.21 -10.26
C PRO A 112 11.41 16.27 -8.94
N LEU A 113 10.12 16.63 -8.93
CA LEU A 113 9.25 16.57 -7.74
C LEU A 113 9.17 15.14 -7.15
N LEU A 114 9.44 14.10 -7.94
CA LEU A 114 9.56 12.73 -7.47
C LEU A 114 10.74 12.52 -6.50
N VAL A 115 11.77 13.36 -6.54
CA VAL A 115 12.91 13.26 -5.60
C VAL A 115 12.48 13.54 -4.16
N PRO A 116 11.94 14.73 -3.81
CA PRO A 116 11.50 14.98 -2.44
C PRO A 116 10.37 14.05 -2.00
N LEU A 117 9.43 13.70 -2.90
CA LEU A 117 8.37 12.73 -2.58
C LEU A 117 8.96 11.35 -2.26
N GLY A 118 9.86 10.84 -3.11
CA GLY A 118 10.51 9.55 -2.93
C GLY A 118 11.39 9.48 -1.67
N ILE A 119 12.03 10.59 -1.27
CA ILE A 119 12.77 10.67 0.01
C ILE A 119 11.82 10.52 1.20
N ILE A 120 10.70 11.24 1.20
CA ILE A 120 9.70 11.18 2.27
C ILE A 120 9.08 9.78 2.34
N GLU A 121 8.72 9.20 1.19
CA GLU A 121 8.16 7.86 1.12
C GLU A 121 9.16 6.78 1.52
N GLY A 122 10.42 6.89 1.08
CA GLY A 122 11.49 6.01 1.51
C GLY A 122 11.69 6.05 3.02
N PHE A 123 11.68 7.25 3.61
CA PHE A 123 11.72 7.42 5.06
C PHE A 123 10.58 6.70 5.75
N PHE A 124 9.33 6.91 5.33
CA PHE A 124 8.17 6.22 5.93
C PHE A 124 8.19 4.71 5.68
N LEU A 125 8.63 4.25 4.51
CA LEU A 125 8.75 2.84 4.17
C LEU A 125 9.65 2.13 5.17
N PHE A 126 10.83 2.69 5.50
CA PHE A 126 11.68 2.09 6.52
C PHE A 126 11.16 2.32 7.93
N ALA A 127 10.81 3.55 8.27
CA ALA A 127 10.44 3.91 9.64
C ALA A 127 9.16 3.21 10.13
N TYR A 128 8.16 3.09 9.25
CA TYR A 128 6.89 2.43 9.57
C TYR A 128 7.06 0.91 9.67
N ASN A 129 7.63 0.27 8.66
CA ASN A 129 7.63 -1.19 8.54
C ASN A 129 8.70 -1.87 9.40
N LEU A 130 9.86 -1.23 9.61
CA LEU A 130 10.87 -1.75 10.53
C LEU A 130 10.61 -1.34 11.99
N GLU A 131 9.52 -0.61 12.26
CA GLU A 131 9.23 -0.01 13.57
C GLU A 131 10.42 0.79 14.14
N LEU A 132 11.12 1.55 13.29
CA LEU A 132 12.24 2.39 13.71
C LEU A 132 11.78 3.41 14.78
N PHE A 133 12.74 3.97 15.52
CA PHE A 133 12.47 4.91 16.62
C PHE A 133 11.52 4.33 17.70
N GLY A 134 11.58 3.01 17.89
CA GLY A 134 10.73 2.29 18.83
C GLY A 134 9.26 2.20 18.41
N GLY A 135 8.96 2.38 17.12
CA GLY A 135 7.60 2.26 16.57
C GLY A 135 6.74 3.52 16.69
N LYS A 136 7.33 4.68 17.06
CA LYS A 136 6.59 5.96 17.18
C LYS A 136 5.87 6.37 15.89
N LEU A 137 6.41 5.99 14.73
CA LEU A 137 5.83 6.24 13.41
C LEU A 137 4.93 5.12 12.90
N HIS A 138 4.77 4.01 13.64
CA HIS A 138 3.83 2.93 13.28
C HIS A 138 2.40 3.26 13.72
N ASN A 139 1.89 4.41 13.30
CA ASN A 139 0.62 4.98 13.75
C ASN A 139 -0.31 5.34 12.58
N ASN A 140 -1.55 5.74 12.88
CA ASN A 140 -2.54 6.03 11.83
C ASN A 140 -2.19 7.27 10.99
N VAL A 141 -1.55 8.28 11.59
CA VAL A 141 -1.19 9.51 10.89
C VAL A 141 -0.14 9.22 9.83
N SER A 142 0.94 8.53 10.23
CA SER A 142 1.97 8.09 9.30
C SER A 142 1.38 7.21 8.20
N PHE A 143 0.52 6.24 8.54
CA PHE A 143 -0.15 5.41 7.53
C PHE A 143 -0.95 6.25 6.52
N VAL A 144 -1.77 7.20 6.97
CA VAL A 144 -2.59 8.06 6.09
C VAL A 144 -1.72 8.90 5.16
N ILE A 145 -0.65 9.49 5.68
CA ILE A 145 0.26 10.32 4.89
C ILE A 145 0.89 9.48 3.78
N SER A 146 1.55 8.37 4.12
CA SER A 146 2.40 7.67 3.16
C SER A 146 1.75 6.52 2.39
N TRP A 147 0.61 5.98 2.84
CA TRP A 147 -0.14 4.97 2.07
C TRP A 147 -1.43 5.54 1.46
N GLY A 148 -1.78 6.80 1.75
CA GLY A 148 -2.94 7.48 1.18
C GLY A 148 -2.59 8.71 0.35
N ILE A 149 -2.00 9.73 0.98
CA ILE A 149 -1.78 11.05 0.36
C ILE A 149 -0.61 11.01 -0.63
N LEU A 150 0.58 10.58 -0.19
CA LEU A 150 1.79 10.58 -1.02
C LEU A 150 1.65 9.79 -2.33
N PRO A 151 0.96 8.62 -2.37
CA PRO A 151 0.66 7.92 -3.62
C PRO A 151 0.01 8.79 -4.68
N VAL A 152 -1.03 9.56 -4.33
CA VAL A 152 -1.70 10.46 -5.27
C VAL A 152 -0.75 11.57 -5.73
N LEU A 153 0.05 12.14 -4.83
CA LEU A 153 0.98 13.21 -5.18
C LEU A 153 2.07 12.72 -6.14
N ALA A 154 2.64 11.53 -5.92
CA ALA A 154 3.61 10.94 -6.83
C ALA A 154 2.98 10.58 -8.19
N GLY A 155 1.74 10.08 -8.17
CA GLY A 155 0.94 9.86 -9.37
C GLY A 155 0.75 11.11 -10.23
N SER A 156 0.55 12.27 -9.60
CA SER A 156 0.48 13.57 -10.30
C SER A 156 1.86 14.03 -10.76
N ALA A 157 2.85 13.95 -9.87
CA ALA A 157 4.22 14.40 -10.13
C ALA A 157 4.87 13.67 -11.31
N ILE A 158 4.66 12.35 -11.45
CA ILE A 158 5.22 11.60 -12.58
C ILE A 158 4.61 12.03 -13.93
N GLN A 159 3.42 12.64 -13.97
CA GLN A 159 2.81 13.06 -15.24
C GLN A 159 3.22 14.48 -15.61
N THR A 160 3.13 15.41 -14.65
CA THR A 160 3.21 16.85 -14.93
C THR A 160 4.20 17.60 -14.05
N ASN A 161 5.01 16.88 -13.25
CA ASN A 161 5.93 17.45 -12.26
C ASN A 161 5.27 18.49 -11.32
N SER A 162 3.96 18.37 -11.10
CA SER A 162 3.14 19.33 -10.36
C SER A 162 1.95 18.63 -9.72
N VAL A 163 1.26 19.32 -8.83
CA VAL A 163 0.03 18.85 -8.18
C VAL A 163 -1.08 19.83 -8.50
N SER A 164 -2.06 19.39 -9.29
CA SER A 164 -3.26 20.19 -9.59
C SER A 164 -4.20 20.27 -8.39
N LEU A 165 -5.19 21.16 -8.45
CA LEU A 165 -6.23 21.24 -7.41
C LEU A 165 -7.00 19.92 -7.31
N GLU A 166 -7.33 19.32 -8.46
CA GLU A 166 -7.97 18.01 -8.57
C GLU A 166 -7.11 16.92 -7.92
N GLY A 167 -5.79 16.92 -8.18
CA GLY A 167 -4.84 16.02 -7.54
C GLY A 167 -4.80 16.19 -6.02
N GLY A 168 -4.84 17.43 -5.53
CA GLY A 168 -4.93 17.73 -4.10
C GLY A 168 -6.21 17.23 -3.44
N ILE A 169 -7.36 17.39 -4.11
CA ILE A 169 -8.66 16.86 -3.64
C ILE A 169 -8.63 15.33 -3.60
N LEU A 170 -8.13 14.68 -4.65
CA LEU A 170 -7.98 13.22 -4.69
C LEU A 170 -7.04 12.72 -3.59
N ALA A 171 -5.97 13.44 -3.28
CA ALA A 171 -5.05 13.11 -2.20
C ALA A 171 -5.74 13.20 -0.82
N ALA A 172 -6.56 14.22 -0.60
CA ALA A 172 -7.36 14.34 0.63
C ALA A 172 -8.39 13.20 0.77
N LEU A 173 -9.06 12.83 -0.33
CA LEU A 173 -9.99 11.69 -0.37
C LEU A 173 -9.28 10.36 -0.11
N ALA A 174 -8.12 10.13 -0.73
CA ALA A 174 -7.29 8.96 -0.48
C ALA A 174 -6.84 8.88 0.99
N GLY A 175 -6.49 10.02 1.58
CA GLY A 175 -6.17 10.14 3.00
C GLY A 175 -7.36 9.77 3.90
N LEU A 176 -8.56 10.27 3.61
CA LEU A 176 -9.78 9.93 4.35
C LEU A 176 -10.11 8.43 4.26
N LEU A 177 -10.08 7.86 3.06
CA LEU A 177 -10.34 6.43 2.84
C LEU A 177 -9.29 5.57 3.57
N SER A 178 -8.02 5.97 3.53
CA SER A 178 -6.93 5.32 4.27
C SER A 178 -7.13 5.39 5.77
N TYR A 179 -7.63 6.52 6.29
CA TYR A 179 -7.95 6.67 7.71
C TYR A 179 -9.07 5.72 8.15
N ILE A 180 -10.16 5.67 7.39
CA ILE A 180 -11.28 4.76 7.66
C ILE A 180 -10.81 3.31 7.61
N LEU A 181 -9.99 2.97 6.61
CA LEU A 181 -9.40 1.64 6.43
C LEU A 181 -8.54 1.23 7.63
N ILE A 182 -7.56 2.06 8.03
CA ILE A 182 -6.61 1.69 9.10
C ILE A 182 -7.29 1.60 10.47
N LYS A 183 -8.21 2.52 10.78
CA LYS A 183 -9.06 2.44 11.98
C LYS A 183 -9.87 1.15 12.00
N THR A 184 -10.51 0.82 10.88
CA THR A 184 -11.32 -0.40 10.76
C THR A 184 -10.46 -1.66 10.87
N SER A 185 -9.28 -1.66 10.23
CA SER A 185 -8.33 -2.78 10.22
C SER A 185 -7.78 -3.07 11.61
N ARG A 186 -7.41 -2.03 12.38
CA ARG A 186 -6.96 -2.20 13.77
C ARG A 186 -8.07 -2.79 14.64
N ARG A 187 -9.29 -2.24 14.56
CA ARG A 187 -10.44 -2.77 15.32
C ARG A 187 -10.79 -4.21 14.91
N TYR A 188 -10.71 -4.53 13.62
CA TYR A 188 -10.88 -5.90 13.12
C TYR A 188 -9.88 -6.87 13.75
N LYS A 189 -8.60 -6.49 13.80
CA LYS A 189 -7.52 -7.29 14.40
C LYS A 189 -7.71 -7.48 15.90
N GLU A 190 -8.10 -6.43 16.62
CA GLU A 190 -8.42 -6.49 18.06
C GLU A 190 -9.55 -7.49 18.34
N LEU A 191 -10.69 -7.34 17.64
CA LEU A 191 -11.85 -8.24 17.80
C LEU A 191 -11.48 -9.71 17.51
N LYS A 192 -10.65 -9.96 16.48
CA LYS A 192 -10.16 -11.31 16.20
C LYS A 192 -9.24 -11.87 17.28
N LYS A 193 -8.43 -11.02 17.92
CA LYS A 193 -7.53 -11.42 19.02
C LYS A 193 -8.33 -11.75 20.28
N GLU A 194 -9.35 -10.95 20.57
CA GLU A 194 -10.27 -11.12 21.71
C GLU A 194 -11.24 -12.29 21.52
N SER A 195 -11.26 -12.94 20.34
CA SER A 195 -12.27 -13.92 19.96
C SER A 195 -13.70 -13.41 20.21
N ALA A 196 -13.90 -12.11 19.92
CA ALA A 196 -15.15 -11.42 20.09
C ALA A 196 -16.23 -11.98 19.14
N ASP A 197 -17.47 -11.49 19.32
CA ASP A 197 -18.62 -11.90 18.52
C ASP A 197 -18.32 -11.90 17.01
N TYR A 198 -18.67 -13.03 16.37
CA TYR A 198 -18.44 -13.27 14.95
C TYR A 198 -19.14 -12.22 14.07
N SER A 199 -20.32 -11.74 14.47
CA SER A 199 -21.05 -10.70 13.73
C SER A 199 -20.26 -9.38 13.69
N ALA A 200 -19.66 -8.98 14.82
CA ALA A 200 -18.82 -7.79 14.90
C ALA A 200 -17.56 -7.89 14.01
N ILE A 201 -16.89 -9.05 14.02
CA ILE A 201 -15.72 -9.31 13.16
C ILE A 201 -16.11 -9.23 11.68
N LYS A 202 -17.21 -9.91 11.30
CA LYS A 202 -17.71 -9.94 9.92
C LYS A 202 -18.12 -8.55 9.43
N LYS A 203 -18.74 -7.72 10.28
CA LYS A 203 -19.07 -6.33 9.95
C LYS A 203 -17.84 -5.51 9.59
N LYS A 204 -16.76 -5.62 10.37
CA LYS A 204 -15.50 -4.91 10.06
C LYS A 204 -14.82 -5.46 8.81
N GLU A 205 -14.83 -6.78 8.62
CA GLU A 205 -14.32 -7.41 7.40
C GLU A 205 -15.04 -6.92 6.14
N THR A 206 -16.37 -6.83 6.17
CA THR A 206 -17.18 -6.31 5.06
C THR A 206 -16.80 -4.87 4.73
N ILE A 207 -16.60 -4.02 5.73
CA ILE A 207 -16.16 -2.62 5.51
C ILE A 207 -14.77 -2.60 4.83
N LEU A 208 -13.83 -3.44 5.27
CA LEU A 208 -12.49 -3.51 4.66
C LEU A 208 -12.56 -3.95 3.20
N LYS A 209 -13.43 -4.93 2.88
CA LYS A 209 -13.67 -5.38 1.50
C LYS A 209 -14.29 -4.27 0.65
N ILE A 210 -15.34 -3.62 1.14
CA ILE A 210 -16.03 -2.55 0.41
C ILE A 210 -15.08 -1.41 0.08
N ILE A 211 -14.27 -0.95 1.04
CA ILE A 211 -13.34 0.16 0.81
C ILE A 211 -12.25 -0.24 -0.19
N SER A 212 -11.56 -1.35 0.05
CA SER A 212 -10.43 -1.75 -0.80
C SER A 212 -10.86 -2.12 -2.22
N LEU A 213 -11.88 -2.98 -2.35
CA LEU A 213 -12.39 -3.38 -3.67
C LEU A 213 -13.14 -2.24 -4.36
N GLY A 214 -13.86 -1.40 -3.61
CA GLY A 214 -14.56 -0.25 -4.16
C GLY A 214 -13.62 0.77 -4.80
N VAL A 215 -12.49 1.07 -4.16
CA VAL A 215 -11.44 1.91 -4.75
C VAL A 215 -10.87 1.28 -6.02
N MET A 216 -10.51 0.00 -5.98
CA MET A 216 -9.93 -0.69 -7.13
C MET A 216 -10.89 -0.76 -8.32
N ILE A 217 -12.13 -1.20 -8.09
CA ILE A 217 -13.16 -1.32 -9.11
C ILE A 217 -13.54 0.06 -9.65
N GLY A 218 -13.73 1.05 -8.76
CA GLY A 218 -14.05 2.42 -9.16
C GLY A 218 -12.97 3.03 -10.06
N THR A 219 -11.69 2.78 -9.74
CA THR A 219 -10.56 3.23 -10.55
C THR A 219 -10.56 2.58 -11.93
N ALA A 220 -10.74 1.26 -11.99
CA ALA A 220 -10.79 0.52 -13.25
C ALA A 220 -11.98 0.96 -14.12
N LEU A 221 -13.18 1.10 -13.53
CA LEU A 221 -14.37 1.56 -14.23
C LEU A 221 -14.21 2.99 -14.73
N PHE A 222 -13.67 3.90 -13.92
CA PHE A 222 -13.39 5.26 -14.36
C PHE A 222 -12.44 5.28 -15.56
N PHE A 223 -11.36 4.49 -15.50
CA PHE A 223 -10.41 4.39 -16.60
C PHE A 223 -11.07 3.88 -17.89
N ILE A 224 -11.82 2.78 -17.80
CA ILE A 224 -12.51 2.19 -18.96
C ILE A 224 -13.52 3.18 -19.54
N LEU A 225 -14.43 3.71 -18.72
CA LEU A 225 -15.50 4.59 -19.19
C LEU A 225 -15.01 5.90 -19.80
N ARG A 226 -13.80 6.35 -19.43
CA ARG A 226 -13.26 7.64 -19.88
C ARG A 226 -12.27 7.52 -21.03
N TYR A 227 -11.57 6.39 -21.18
CA TYR A 227 -10.41 6.28 -22.07
C TYR A 227 -10.39 5.04 -22.97
N VAL A 228 -11.35 4.12 -22.86
CA VAL A 228 -11.50 2.93 -23.72
C VAL A 228 -12.81 3.00 -24.48
#